data_AF-A0A5J6FJJ4-F1
#
_entry.id   AF-A0A5J6FJJ4-F1
#
_cell.length_a   1.000
_cell.length_b   1.000
_cell.length_c   1.000
_cell.angle_alpha   90.00
_cell.angle_beta   90.00
_cell.angle_gamma   90.00
#
_symmetry.space_group_name_H-M   'P 1'
#
loop_
_entity.id
_entity.type
_entity.pdbx_description
1 polymer ?
#
loop_
_entity_poly.entity_id
_entity_poly.type
_entity_poly.pdbx_seq_one_letter_code
_entity_poly.pdbx_strand_id
1 'polypeptide(L)'
;MQPQEVGEFFAEIKKALDSNWSDEALRSLSKHTVPEVIPGNHGWLLRGDLSTVWARWFIESLVDLAPYELDTTLNIGHLHLPILAFFDATSPLVPLDERKKYAKALTTFAWQLVIARRERKRAPIGVSLRKELWARGQPQPRCYLCGFLFESPARKKFLCESKDIPPVPKLVDFTRPRGQRPAQLCIEVDHVIPVTDGGKTNADNLRLACGWCNSIKNRYTNIYDATPWSGGIFQHPTLGPVTRPQPLWVLRTVATRRRCEHPDGCSSKIEDSELFAGPRNPKGALTPVNLAVYCEVHDPWYLDRWIGPKRLAASSTM
;
A
#
# COMPACT_ATOMS: atom_id res chain seq x y z
N MET A 1 4.27 5.57 31.36
CA MET A 1 4.06 4.40 30.49
C MET A 1 4.66 3.21 31.22
N GLN A 2 3.91 2.11 31.39
CA GLN A 2 4.31 1.03 32.29
C GLN A 2 5.18 0.02 31.53
N PRO A 3 6.49 -0.10 31.80
CA PRO A 3 7.36 -1.11 31.16
C PRO A 3 6.83 -2.55 31.30
N GLN A 4 6.02 -2.76 32.34
CA GLN A 4 5.32 -4.00 32.63
C GLN A 4 4.39 -4.45 31.49
N GLU A 5 3.58 -3.54 30.92
CA GLU A 5 2.64 -3.89 29.84
C GLU A 5 3.36 -4.40 28.58
N VAL A 6 4.51 -3.79 28.26
CA VAL A 6 5.35 -4.21 27.13
C VAL A 6 5.99 -5.58 27.42
N GLY A 7 6.50 -5.76 28.64
CA GLY A 7 7.11 -7.03 29.06
C GLY A 7 6.12 -8.20 29.01
N GLU A 8 4.91 -8.01 29.54
CA GLU A 8 3.83 -9.00 29.52
C GLU A 8 3.44 -9.37 28.08
N PHE A 9 3.27 -8.37 27.20
CA PHE A 9 2.94 -8.62 25.79
C PHE A 9 4.00 -9.47 25.08
N PHE A 10 5.29 -9.18 25.26
CA PHE A 10 6.36 -9.96 24.62
C PHE A 10 6.56 -11.35 25.25
N ALA A 11 6.23 -11.53 26.52
CA ALA A 11 6.20 -12.86 27.14
C ALA A 11 5.15 -13.77 26.47
N GLU A 12 3.95 -13.24 26.21
CA GLU A 12 2.89 -13.97 25.51
C GLU A 12 3.23 -14.25 24.04
N ILE A 13 3.85 -13.28 23.34
CA ILE A 13 4.38 -13.52 21.98
C ILE A 13 5.38 -14.69 22.00
N LYS A 14 6.31 -14.71 22.96
CA LYS A 14 7.29 -15.78 23.07
C LYS A 14 6.61 -17.13 23.28
N LYS A 15 5.63 -17.21 24.19
CA LYS A 15 4.83 -18.43 24.41
C LYS A 15 4.17 -18.91 23.12
N ALA A 16 3.57 -18.00 22.34
CA ALA A 16 2.93 -18.33 21.07
C ALA A 16 3.93 -18.81 19.99
N LEU A 17 5.12 -18.21 19.92
CA LEU A 17 6.17 -18.62 18.99
C LEU A 17 6.75 -20.00 19.33
N ASP A 18 7.07 -20.25 20.60
CA ASP A 18 7.68 -21.50 21.05
C ASP A 18 6.72 -22.70 20.90
N SER A 19 5.41 -22.46 21.04
CA SER A 19 4.37 -23.50 21.01
C SER A 19 3.82 -23.79 19.61
N ASN A 20 4.33 -23.11 18.57
CA ASN A 20 4.09 -23.32 17.14
C ASN A 20 2.67 -23.82 16.77
N TRP A 21 1.75 -22.89 16.47
CA TRP A 21 0.35 -23.14 16.10
C TRP A 21 -0.55 -23.72 17.23
N SER A 22 -0.14 -23.63 18.50
CA SER A 22 -0.98 -24.01 19.64
C SER A 22 -2.22 -23.11 19.78
N ASP A 23 -3.42 -23.71 19.82
CA ASP A 23 -4.69 -23.01 20.06
C ASP A 23 -4.70 -22.28 21.40
N GLU A 24 -4.19 -22.90 22.48
CA GLU A 24 -4.14 -22.28 23.80
C GLU A 24 -3.27 -21.02 23.79
N ALA A 25 -2.09 -21.09 23.17
CA ALA A 25 -1.16 -19.96 23.13
C ALA A 25 -1.72 -18.81 22.28
N LEU A 26 -2.38 -19.13 21.15
CA LEU A 26 -3.04 -18.13 20.32
C LEU A 26 -4.24 -17.46 21.03
N ARG A 27 -5.06 -18.23 21.77
CA ARG A 27 -6.15 -17.69 22.61
C ARG A 27 -5.65 -16.84 23.76
N SER A 28 -4.49 -17.17 24.32
CA SER A 28 -3.85 -16.36 25.35
C SER A 28 -3.42 -15.02 24.75
N LEU A 29 -2.65 -15.05 23.66
CA LEU A 29 -2.17 -13.86 22.97
C LEU A 29 -3.31 -12.96 22.47
N SER A 30 -4.43 -13.53 22.00
CA SER A 30 -5.57 -12.75 21.49
C SER A 30 -6.26 -11.87 22.54
N LYS A 31 -6.02 -12.10 23.84
CA LYS A 31 -6.55 -11.27 24.93
C LYS A 31 -5.74 -9.98 25.11
N HIS A 32 -4.54 -9.91 24.55
CA HIS A 32 -3.66 -8.75 24.66
C HIS A 32 -3.84 -7.82 23.46
N THR A 33 -3.78 -6.52 23.74
CA THR A 33 -3.68 -5.49 22.71
C THR A 33 -2.22 -5.12 22.52
N VAL A 34 -1.80 -4.90 21.27
CA VAL A 34 -0.44 -4.43 20.97
C VAL A 34 -0.22 -3.06 21.65
N PRO A 35 0.76 -2.91 22.56
CA PRO A 35 1.03 -1.64 23.22
C PRO A 35 1.32 -0.52 22.22
N GLU A 36 0.73 0.67 22.40
CA GLU A 36 0.79 1.78 21.42
C GLU A 36 2.21 2.25 21.09
N VAL A 37 3.15 2.08 22.03
CA VAL A 37 4.57 2.40 21.82
C VAL A 37 5.22 1.55 20.73
N ILE A 38 4.74 0.32 20.51
CA ILE A 38 5.31 -0.59 19.52
C ILE A 38 5.09 -0.02 18.11
N PRO A 39 3.85 0.20 17.63
CA PRO A 39 3.65 0.70 16.28
C PRO A 39 3.85 2.22 16.13
N GLY A 40 3.90 2.95 17.25
CA GLY A 40 4.13 4.40 17.30
C GLY A 40 3.20 5.18 16.37
N ASN A 41 3.76 6.15 15.63
CA ASN A 41 3.01 7.03 14.73
C ASN A 41 2.31 6.30 13.57
N HIS A 42 2.62 5.01 13.33
CA HIS A 42 2.01 4.20 12.28
C HIS A 42 0.94 3.23 12.79
N GLY A 43 0.64 3.21 14.09
CA GLY A 43 -0.37 2.30 14.66
C GLY A 43 -1.77 2.43 14.04
N TRP A 44 -2.14 3.61 13.53
CA TRP A 44 -3.40 3.78 12.79
C TRP A 44 -3.37 3.09 11.42
N LEU A 45 -2.23 3.13 10.71
CA LEU A 45 -2.07 2.52 9.40
C LEU A 45 -2.10 0.99 9.52
N LEU A 46 -1.35 0.44 10.48
CA LEU A 46 -1.33 -1.01 10.73
C LEU A 46 -2.73 -1.53 11.09
N ARG A 47 -3.42 -0.85 12.02
CA ARG A 47 -4.78 -1.23 12.43
C ARG A 47 -5.78 -1.09 11.27
N GLY A 48 -5.73 0.00 10.52
CA GLY A 48 -6.63 0.24 9.38
C GLY A 48 -6.49 -0.82 8.29
N ASP A 49 -5.25 -1.16 7.93
CA ASP A 49 -4.96 -2.21 6.95
C ASP A 49 -5.40 -3.60 7.46
N LEU A 50 -5.17 -3.91 8.76
CA LEU A 50 -5.63 -5.17 9.37
C LEU A 50 -7.17 -5.28 9.37
N SER A 51 -7.87 -4.22 9.79
CA SER A 51 -9.33 -4.19 9.81
C SER A 51 -9.91 -4.32 8.40
N THR A 52 -9.26 -3.77 7.39
CA THR A 52 -9.68 -3.91 5.99
C THR A 52 -9.57 -5.36 5.52
N VAL A 53 -8.49 -6.06 5.89
CA VAL A 53 -8.32 -7.49 5.58
C VAL A 53 -9.41 -8.32 6.26
N TRP A 54 -9.64 -8.12 7.55
CA TRP A 54 -10.68 -8.85 8.29
C TRP A 54 -12.08 -8.59 7.77
N ALA A 55 -12.43 -7.34 7.48
CA ALA A 55 -13.74 -7.00 6.93
C ALA A 55 -13.97 -7.68 5.57
N ARG A 56 -12.93 -7.72 4.72
CA ARG A 56 -13.01 -8.41 3.42
C ARG A 56 -13.20 -9.91 3.58
N TRP A 57 -12.41 -10.57 4.43
CA TRP A 57 -12.57 -12.00 4.71
C TRP A 57 -13.93 -12.33 5.29
N PHE A 58 -14.45 -11.49 6.19
CA PHE A 58 -15.79 -11.67 6.72
C PHE A 58 -16.83 -11.66 5.60
N ILE A 59 -16.81 -10.68 4.70
CA ILE A 59 -17.75 -10.61 3.57
C ILE A 59 -17.61 -11.82 2.63
N GLU A 60 -16.37 -12.19 2.27
CA GLU A 60 -16.10 -13.35 1.40
C GLU A 60 -16.48 -14.68 2.08
N SER A 61 -16.60 -14.72 3.42
CA SER A 61 -17.12 -15.88 4.15
C SER A 61 -18.64 -16.00 4.12
N LEU A 62 -19.37 -14.90 3.90
CA LEU A 62 -20.83 -14.92 3.82
C LEU A 62 -21.32 -15.48 2.49
N VAL A 63 -20.57 -15.20 1.42
CA VAL A 63 -20.91 -15.61 0.05
C VAL A 63 -19.67 -15.53 -0.85
N ASP A 64 -19.48 -16.56 -1.68
CA ASP A 64 -18.46 -16.52 -2.73
C ASP A 64 -18.88 -15.52 -3.82
N LEU A 65 -18.02 -14.54 -4.10
CA LEU A 65 -18.26 -13.50 -5.10
C LEU A 65 -17.94 -13.96 -6.53
N ALA A 66 -17.15 -15.03 -6.71
CA ALA A 66 -16.70 -15.48 -8.02
C ALA A 66 -17.85 -15.78 -9.01
N PRO A 67 -18.96 -16.44 -8.63
CA PRO A 67 -20.09 -16.65 -9.54
C PRO A 67 -20.67 -15.32 -10.05
N TYR A 68 -20.81 -14.34 -9.15
CA TYR A 68 -21.30 -13.01 -9.51
C TYR A 68 -20.31 -12.27 -10.40
N GLU A 69 -19.01 -12.49 -10.28
CA GLU A 69 -18.04 -11.88 -11.20
C GLU A 69 -18.15 -12.41 -12.63
N LEU A 70 -18.43 -13.70 -12.78
CA LEU A 70 -18.40 -14.39 -14.07
C LEU A 70 -19.75 -14.37 -14.80
N ASP A 71 -20.86 -14.48 -14.07
CA ASP A 71 -22.21 -14.52 -14.64
C ASP A 71 -22.90 -13.16 -14.53
N THR A 72 -23.04 -12.47 -15.66
CA THR A 72 -23.68 -11.15 -15.72
C THR A 72 -25.20 -11.17 -15.48
N THR A 73 -25.85 -12.34 -15.50
CA THR A 73 -27.28 -12.47 -15.19
C THR A 73 -27.53 -12.37 -13.68
N LEU A 74 -26.54 -12.72 -12.86
CA LEU A 74 -26.58 -12.53 -11.42
C LEU A 74 -26.45 -11.03 -11.10
N ASN A 75 -27.35 -10.56 -10.23
CA ASN A 75 -27.47 -9.17 -9.83
C ASN A 75 -27.43 -9.01 -8.31
N ILE A 76 -27.42 -7.77 -7.83
CA ILE A 76 -27.36 -7.45 -6.39
C ILE A 76 -28.47 -8.13 -5.56
N GLY A 77 -29.65 -8.34 -6.14
CA GLY A 77 -30.75 -9.05 -5.46
C GLY A 77 -30.42 -10.52 -5.20
N HIS A 78 -29.79 -11.19 -6.17
CA HIS A 78 -29.31 -12.56 -6.00
C HIS A 78 -28.23 -12.64 -4.92
N LEU A 79 -27.34 -11.65 -4.85
CA LEU A 79 -26.30 -11.57 -3.83
C LEU A 79 -26.86 -11.32 -2.42
N HIS A 80 -27.96 -10.58 -2.33
CA HIS A 80 -28.59 -10.26 -1.05
C HIS A 80 -29.12 -11.48 -0.31
N LEU A 81 -29.72 -12.42 -1.04
CA LEU A 81 -30.38 -13.60 -0.48
C LEU A 81 -29.46 -14.46 0.40
N PRO A 82 -28.28 -14.93 -0.07
CA PRO A 82 -27.39 -15.73 0.78
C PRO A 82 -26.86 -14.96 1.98
N ILE A 83 -26.60 -13.65 1.84
CA ILE A 83 -26.15 -12.81 2.96
C ILE A 83 -27.24 -12.68 4.03
N LEU A 84 -28.50 -12.47 3.63
CA LEU A 84 -29.62 -12.42 4.59
C LEU A 84 -29.83 -13.79 5.26
N ALA A 85 -29.79 -14.87 4.48
CA ALA A 85 -29.93 -16.24 4.98
C ALA A 85 -28.88 -16.59 6.05
N PHE A 86 -27.65 -16.10 5.92
CA PHE A 86 -26.62 -16.23 6.96
C PHE A 86 -27.10 -15.61 8.28
N PHE A 87 -27.55 -14.35 8.28
CA PHE A 87 -28.04 -13.70 9.50
C PHE A 87 -29.31 -14.36 10.04
N ASP A 88 -30.15 -14.92 9.17
CA ASP A 88 -31.30 -15.69 9.59
C ASP A 88 -30.91 -16.93 10.38
N ALA A 89 -29.82 -17.59 9.99
CA ALA A 89 -29.30 -18.78 10.68
C ALA A 89 -28.48 -18.44 11.93
N THR A 90 -27.61 -17.43 11.89
CA THR A 90 -26.66 -17.15 12.99
C THR A 90 -27.20 -16.21 14.06
N SER A 91 -28.20 -15.40 13.72
CA SER A 91 -28.73 -14.35 14.60
C SER A 91 -30.26 -14.37 14.67
N PRO A 92 -30.91 -15.53 14.91
CA PRO A 92 -32.37 -15.67 14.82
C PRO A 92 -33.14 -14.80 15.83
N LEU A 93 -32.50 -14.41 16.93
CA LEU A 93 -33.09 -13.56 17.98
C LEU A 93 -33.07 -12.06 17.62
N VAL A 94 -32.32 -11.65 16.59
CA VAL A 94 -32.29 -10.26 16.13
C VAL A 94 -33.53 -9.98 15.28
N PRO A 95 -34.28 -8.87 15.51
CA PRO A 95 -35.44 -8.51 14.70
C PRO A 95 -35.16 -8.54 13.19
N LEU A 96 -36.15 -8.97 12.40
CA LEU A 96 -35.98 -9.14 10.96
C LEU A 96 -35.61 -7.83 10.24
N ASP A 97 -36.14 -6.70 10.68
CA ASP A 97 -35.81 -5.39 10.08
C ASP A 97 -34.35 -5.01 10.33
N GLU A 98 -33.79 -5.34 11.50
CA GLU A 98 -32.38 -5.15 11.81
C GLU A 98 -31.48 -6.07 10.99
N ARG A 99 -31.80 -7.36 10.90
CA ARG A 99 -31.08 -8.31 10.03
C ARG A 99 -31.06 -7.85 8.58
N LYS A 100 -32.20 -7.36 8.07
CA LYS A 100 -32.30 -6.76 6.73
C LYS A 100 -31.40 -5.53 6.56
N LYS A 101 -31.27 -4.67 7.58
CA LYS A 101 -30.35 -3.51 7.55
C LYS A 101 -28.90 -3.98 7.44
N TYR A 102 -28.47 -4.94 8.25
CA TYR A 102 -27.11 -5.51 8.17
C TYR A 102 -26.84 -6.16 6.81
N ALA A 103 -27.74 -7.04 6.38
CA ALA A 103 -27.61 -7.73 5.10
C ALA A 103 -27.53 -6.73 3.93
N LYS A 104 -28.36 -5.68 3.94
CA LYS A 104 -28.33 -4.62 2.91
C LYS A 104 -26.99 -3.88 2.88
N ALA A 105 -26.46 -3.49 4.04
CA ALA A 105 -25.17 -2.81 4.11
C ALA A 105 -24.04 -3.67 3.53
N LEU A 106 -23.96 -4.95 3.94
CA LEU A 106 -22.94 -5.87 3.46
C LEU A 106 -23.12 -6.24 1.98
N THR A 107 -24.36 -6.42 1.52
CA THR A 107 -24.66 -6.66 0.10
C THR A 107 -24.19 -5.49 -0.75
N THR A 108 -24.44 -4.26 -0.29
CA THR A 108 -24.04 -3.05 -1.04
C THR A 108 -22.52 -3.02 -1.21
N PHE A 109 -21.79 -3.27 -0.13
CA PHE A 109 -20.33 -3.31 -0.17
C PHE A 109 -19.80 -4.48 -1.02
N ALA A 110 -20.32 -5.69 -0.83
CA ALA A 110 -19.93 -6.87 -1.61
C ALA A 110 -20.20 -6.69 -3.12
N TRP A 111 -21.32 -6.06 -3.47
CA TRP A 111 -21.66 -5.76 -4.85
C TRP A 111 -20.71 -4.76 -5.49
N GLN A 112 -20.21 -3.77 -4.73
CA GLN A 112 -19.16 -2.87 -5.21
C GLN A 112 -17.91 -3.66 -5.59
N LEU A 113 -17.49 -4.65 -4.77
CA LEU A 113 -16.36 -5.52 -5.12
C LEU A 113 -16.61 -6.32 -6.40
N VAL A 114 -17.84 -6.86 -6.59
CA VAL A 114 -18.21 -7.61 -7.81
C VAL A 114 -18.14 -6.74 -9.06
N ILE A 115 -18.82 -5.59 -9.05
CA ILE A 115 -18.81 -4.64 -10.18
C ILE A 115 -17.37 -4.34 -10.57
N ALA A 116 -16.56 -4.07 -9.56
CA ALA A 116 -15.23 -3.58 -9.77
C ALA A 116 -14.27 -4.67 -10.30
N ARG A 117 -14.51 -5.95 -9.95
CA ARG A 117 -13.83 -7.09 -10.57
C ARG A 117 -14.32 -7.37 -12.00
N ARG A 118 -15.61 -7.18 -12.30
CA ARG A 118 -16.18 -7.25 -13.67
C ARG A 118 -15.61 -6.17 -14.59
N GLU A 119 -15.45 -4.95 -14.06
CA GLU A 119 -15.03 -3.76 -14.81
C GLU A 119 -13.51 -3.64 -15.02
N ARG A 120 -12.72 -4.70 -14.79
CA ARG A 120 -11.25 -4.74 -14.99
C ARG A 120 -10.74 -4.40 -16.41
N LYS A 121 -11.58 -3.88 -17.30
CA LYS A 121 -11.16 -3.33 -18.60
C LYS A 121 -10.57 -1.93 -18.39
N ARG A 122 -9.24 -1.84 -18.39
CA ARG A 122 -8.53 -0.57 -18.50
C ARG A 122 -8.86 0.06 -19.85
N ALA A 123 -9.64 1.14 -19.84
CA ALA A 123 -9.83 1.93 -21.04
C ALA A 123 -8.52 2.69 -21.37
N PRO A 124 -8.10 2.73 -22.64
CA PRO A 124 -6.97 3.55 -23.06
C PRO A 124 -7.28 5.02 -22.79
N ILE A 125 -6.33 5.73 -22.18
CA ILE A 125 -6.47 7.15 -21.87
C ILE A 125 -6.00 7.96 -23.07
N GLY A 126 -6.92 8.72 -23.66
CA GLY A 126 -6.66 9.61 -24.79
C GLY A 126 -5.74 10.79 -24.46
N VAL A 127 -5.19 11.41 -25.50
CA VAL A 127 -4.25 12.53 -25.38
C VAL A 127 -4.86 13.75 -24.67
N SER A 128 -6.15 14.01 -24.87
CA SER A 128 -6.84 15.14 -24.20
C SER A 128 -6.80 15.01 -22.67
N LEU A 129 -7.19 13.84 -22.14
CA LEU A 129 -7.18 13.57 -20.70
C LEU A 129 -5.75 13.56 -20.12
N ARG A 130 -4.75 13.10 -20.90
CA ARG A 130 -3.33 13.21 -20.51
C ARG A 130 -2.89 14.67 -20.35
N LYS A 131 -3.28 15.55 -21.27
CA LYS A 131 -3.00 16.99 -21.19
C LYS A 131 -3.67 17.62 -19.97
N GLU A 132 -4.92 17.27 -19.68
CA GLU A 132 -5.63 17.76 -18.49
C GLU A 132 -4.92 17.33 -17.19
N LEU A 133 -4.58 16.04 -17.06
CA LEU A 133 -3.87 15.51 -15.89
C LEU A 133 -2.49 16.17 -15.70
N TRP A 134 -1.76 16.41 -16.80
CA TRP A 134 -0.48 17.11 -16.76
C TRP A 134 -0.65 18.56 -16.30
N ALA A 135 -1.67 19.26 -16.81
CA ALA A 135 -1.96 20.65 -16.46
C ALA A 135 -2.30 20.82 -14.97
N ARG A 136 -3.07 19.88 -14.38
CA ARG A 136 -3.41 19.88 -12.95
C ARG A 136 -2.18 19.79 -12.03
N GLY A 137 -1.09 19.18 -12.51
CA GLY A 137 0.15 19.03 -11.75
C GLY A 137 1.13 20.21 -11.91
N GLN A 138 0.83 21.20 -12.76
CA GLN A 138 1.72 22.34 -12.97
C GLN A 138 1.80 23.23 -11.71
N PRO A 139 2.95 23.91 -11.49
CA PRO A 139 4.14 24.01 -12.36
C PRO A 139 5.13 22.84 -12.22
N GLN A 140 4.98 21.99 -11.20
CA GLN A 140 5.91 20.90 -10.88
C GLN A 140 5.15 19.56 -10.79
N PRO A 141 4.85 18.90 -11.93
CA PRO A 141 4.11 17.66 -11.90
C PRO A 141 4.89 16.56 -11.19
N ARG A 142 4.30 16.06 -10.10
CA ARG A 142 4.90 15.04 -9.25
C ARG A 142 4.07 13.77 -9.24
N CYS A 143 4.73 12.66 -8.93
CA CYS A 143 4.05 11.42 -8.62
C CYS A 143 3.24 11.57 -7.33
N TYR A 144 1.92 11.36 -7.39
CA TYR A 144 1.03 11.56 -6.24
C TYR A 144 1.28 10.61 -5.05
N LEU A 145 2.02 9.52 -5.29
CA LEU A 145 2.33 8.47 -4.33
C LEU A 145 3.70 8.65 -3.64
N CYS A 146 4.61 9.43 -4.22
CA CYS A 146 5.97 9.55 -3.67
C CYS A 146 6.63 10.94 -3.81
N GLY A 147 6.00 11.87 -4.52
CA GLY A 147 6.50 13.23 -4.71
C GLY A 147 7.62 13.36 -5.76
N PHE A 148 7.97 12.27 -6.46
CA PHE A 148 8.96 12.29 -7.54
C PHE A 148 8.58 13.30 -8.63
N LEU A 149 9.46 14.24 -8.92
CA LEU A 149 9.29 15.26 -9.96
C LEU A 149 9.54 14.65 -11.33
N PHE A 150 8.58 14.79 -12.24
CA PHE A 150 8.72 14.28 -13.60
C PHE A 150 9.56 15.19 -14.49
N GLU A 151 10.56 14.62 -15.16
CA GLU A 151 11.43 15.34 -16.09
C GLU A 151 10.84 15.46 -17.50
N SER A 152 11.43 16.34 -18.32
CA SER A 152 11.04 16.60 -19.70
C SER A 152 10.91 15.37 -20.60
N PRO A 153 11.81 14.36 -20.56
CA PRO A 153 11.64 13.14 -21.37
C PRO A 153 10.38 12.37 -20.98
N ALA A 154 10.08 12.28 -19.68
CA ALA A 154 8.89 11.60 -19.17
C ALA A 154 7.61 12.32 -19.62
N ARG A 155 7.60 13.67 -19.57
CA ARG A 155 6.52 14.51 -20.11
C ARG A 155 6.28 14.24 -21.59
N LYS A 156 7.32 14.38 -22.43
CA LYS A 156 7.20 14.24 -23.89
C LYS A 156 6.64 12.88 -24.27
N LYS A 157 7.13 11.81 -23.63
CA LYS A 157 6.59 10.46 -23.81
C LYS A 157 5.13 10.34 -23.36
N PHE A 158 4.81 10.88 -22.20
CA PHE A 158 3.46 10.82 -21.65
C PHE A 158 2.41 11.53 -22.52
N LEU A 159 2.78 12.66 -23.12
CA LEU A 159 1.92 13.46 -24.01
C LEU A 159 1.97 12.99 -25.47
N CYS A 160 2.64 11.87 -25.75
CA CYS A 160 2.83 11.33 -27.10
C CYS A 160 3.56 12.29 -28.06
N GLU A 161 4.39 13.21 -27.53
CA GLU A 161 5.21 14.15 -28.29
C GLU A 161 6.55 13.52 -28.72
N SER A 162 7.03 12.49 -28.01
CA SER A 162 8.24 11.72 -28.37
C SER A 162 8.09 10.25 -27.95
N LYS A 163 8.85 9.36 -28.59
CA LYS A 163 9.00 7.96 -28.17
C LYS A 163 10.18 7.74 -27.20
N ASP A 164 11.01 8.77 -26.99
CA ASP A 164 12.18 8.71 -26.14
C ASP A 164 11.81 8.32 -24.71
N ILE A 165 12.67 7.51 -24.08
CA ILE A 165 12.46 7.02 -22.72
C ILE A 165 13.42 7.77 -21.79
N PRO A 166 13.01 8.12 -20.55
CA PRO A 166 13.94 8.70 -19.59
C PRO A 166 15.21 7.85 -19.42
N PRO A 167 16.40 8.47 -19.35
CA PRO A 167 17.65 7.76 -19.16
C PRO A 167 17.70 7.09 -17.78
N VAL A 168 18.37 5.94 -17.70
CA VAL A 168 18.63 5.28 -16.42
C VAL A 168 19.66 6.09 -15.62
N PRO A 169 19.37 6.48 -14.37
CA PRO A 169 20.32 7.21 -13.55
C PRO A 169 21.49 6.31 -13.15
N LYS A 170 22.65 6.94 -12.91
CA LYS A 170 23.86 6.25 -12.46
C LYS A 170 23.70 5.64 -11.07
N LEU A 171 22.88 6.27 -10.22
CA LEU A 171 22.57 5.85 -8.86
C LEU A 171 21.06 5.82 -8.67
N VAL A 172 20.59 4.89 -7.85
CA VAL A 172 19.19 4.76 -7.45
C VAL A 172 19.10 4.63 -5.93
N ASP A 173 17.96 5.04 -5.38
CA ASP A 173 17.64 4.85 -3.97
C ASP A 173 17.48 3.34 -3.67
N PHE A 174 18.29 2.77 -2.77
CA PHE A 174 18.20 1.33 -2.50
C PHE A 174 16.90 0.91 -1.79
N THR A 175 16.23 1.84 -1.09
CA THR A 175 14.93 1.60 -0.43
C THR A 175 13.78 1.63 -1.43
N ARG A 176 13.96 2.43 -2.49
CA ARG A 176 13.02 2.60 -3.61
C ARG A 176 13.82 2.69 -4.91
N PRO A 177 14.20 1.56 -5.51
CA PRO A 177 15.13 1.56 -6.65
C PRO A 177 14.44 1.91 -7.97
N ARG A 178 13.80 3.08 -7.99
CA ARG A 178 13.20 3.70 -9.16
C ARG A 178 14.31 4.09 -10.13
N GLY A 179 14.19 3.63 -11.38
CA GLY A 179 15.17 3.90 -12.42
C GLY A 179 16.10 2.73 -12.71
N GLN A 180 15.95 1.57 -12.04
CA GLN A 180 16.58 0.32 -12.50
C GLN A 180 16.13 -0.06 -13.92
N ARG A 181 14.91 0.33 -14.29
CA ARG A 181 14.39 0.24 -15.66
C ARG A 181 13.89 1.61 -16.10
N PRO A 182 14.11 2.03 -17.36
CA PRO A 182 13.61 3.31 -17.88
C PRO A 182 12.10 3.51 -17.66
N ALA A 183 11.30 2.45 -17.80
CA ALA A 183 9.85 2.48 -17.59
C ALA A 183 9.43 2.95 -16.19
N GLN A 184 10.28 2.79 -15.18
CA GLN A 184 9.99 3.21 -13.80
C GLN A 184 10.01 4.73 -13.62
N LEU A 185 10.66 5.46 -14.53
CA LEU A 185 10.73 6.92 -14.57
C LEU A 185 9.67 7.53 -15.48
N CYS A 186 8.99 6.71 -16.28
CA CYS A 186 7.86 7.16 -17.08
C CYS A 186 6.66 7.53 -16.20
N ILE A 187 5.81 8.41 -16.75
CA ILE A 187 4.53 8.76 -16.16
C ILE A 187 3.51 7.72 -16.59
N GLU A 188 2.86 7.12 -15.60
CA GLU A 188 1.68 6.29 -15.72
C GLU A 188 0.47 7.05 -15.18
N VAL A 189 -0.72 6.72 -15.67
CA VAL A 189 -1.95 7.19 -15.03
C VAL A 189 -2.46 6.08 -14.13
N ASP A 190 -2.74 6.44 -12.89
CA ASP A 190 -3.25 5.52 -11.88
C ASP A 190 -4.58 6.04 -11.31
N HIS A 191 -5.46 5.10 -10.98
CA HIS A 191 -6.70 5.41 -10.29
C HIS A 191 -6.44 5.46 -8.78
N VAL A 192 -6.82 6.56 -8.14
CA VAL A 192 -6.72 6.75 -6.68
C VAL A 192 -7.56 5.69 -5.98
N ILE A 193 -8.82 5.57 -6.37
CA ILE A 193 -9.67 4.42 -6.07
C ILE A 193 -9.49 3.45 -7.23
N PRO A 194 -8.94 2.24 -7.02
CA PRO A 194 -8.79 1.26 -8.09
C PRO A 194 -10.12 1.01 -8.83
N VAL A 195 -10.04 0.71 -10.13
CA VAL A 195 -11.23 0.23 -10.88
C VAL A 195 -11.82 -0.99 -10.21
N THR A 196 -10.98 -1.84 -9.57
CA THR A 196 -11.36 -3.01 -8.77
C THR A 196 -12.03 -2.71 -7.44
N ASP A 197 -12.16 -1.43 -7.07
CA ASP A 197 -12.97 -0.96 -5.93
C ASP A 197 -14.02 0.09 -6.37
N GLY A 198 -14.39 0.15 -7.67
CA GLY A 198 -15.44 1.03 -8.20
C GLY A 198 -14.95 2.41 -8.68
N GLY A 199 -13.65 2.56 -8.87
CA GLY A 199 -13.04 3.80 -9.35
C GLY A 199 -13.39 4.14 -10.80
N LYS A 200 -13.99 5.31 -11.02
CA LYS A 200 -14.29 5.82 -12.38
C LYS A 200 -13.02 6.28 -13.10
N THR A 201 -13.01 6.16 -14.44
CA THR A 201 -11.94 6.70 -15.29
C THR A 201 -12.27 8.15 -15.67
N ASN A 202 -12.07 9.06 -14.72
CA ASN A 202 -12.26 10.50 -14.91
C ASN A 202 -11.13 11.28 -14.23
N ALA A 203 -10.97 12.55 -14.59
CA ALA A 203 -9.84 13.34 -14.11
C ALA A 203 -9.80 13.50 -12.57
N ASP A 204 -10.92 13.31 -11.87
CA ASP A 204 -11.01 13.46 -10.43
C ASP A 204 -10.49 12.25 -9.67
N ASN A 205 -10.67 11.04 -10.22
CA ASN A 205 -10.14 9.79 -9.66
C ASN A 205 -8.78 9.39 -10.26
N LEU A 206 -8.30 10.06 -11.30
CA LEU A 206 -7.01 9.77 -11.92
C LEU A 206 -5.91 10.70 -11.40
N ARG A 207 -4.70 10.15 -11.23
CA ARG A 207 -3.50 10.90 -10.83
C ARG A 207 -2.27 10.42 -11.59
N LEU A 208 -1.25 11.27 -11.63
CA LEU A 208 0.05 10.95 -12.23
C LEU A 208 0.88 10.10 -11.27
N ALA A 209 1.28 8.91 -11.69
CA ALA A 209 2.17 8.02 -10.94
C ALA A 209 3.46 7.76 -11.71
N CYS A 210 4.59 7.60 -11.02
CA CYS A 210 5.78 7.07 -11.68
C CYS A 210 5.62 5.55 -11.90
N GLY A 211 6.26 5.02 -12.93
CA GLY A 211 6.18 3.60 -13.25
C GLY A 211 6.62 2.69 -12.11
N TRP A 212 7.57 3.10 -11.25
CA TRP A 212 7.92 2.34 -10.04
C TRP A 212 6.74 2.22 -9.09
N CYS A 213 6.14 3.34 -8.68
CA CYS A 213 5.02 3.34 -7.73
C CYS A 213 3.83 2.56 -8.29
N ASN A 214 3.50 2.74 -9.57
CA ASN A 214 2.42 2.00 -10.22
C ASN A 214 2.69 0.48 -10.25
N SER A 215 3.95 0.08 -10.53
CA SER A 215 4.34 -1.33 -10.54
C SER A 215 4.32 -2.00 -9.17
N ILE A 216 4.60 -1.24 -8.10
CA ILE A 216 4.57 -1.74 -6.73
C ILE A 216 3.14 -1.75 -6.19
N LYS A 217 2.36 -0.69 -6.42
CA LYS A 217 0.93 -0.64 -6.05
C LYS A 217 0.20 -1.82 -6.66
N ASN A 218 0.37 -2.05 -7.97
CA ASN A 218 -0.24 -3.14 -8.73
C ASN A 218 -1.64 -3.54 -8.19
N ARG A 219 -1.75 -4.73 -7.56
CA ARG A 219 -2.97 -5.25 -6.92
C ARG A 219 -2.97 -5.14 -5.39
N TYR A 220 -1.87 -4.68 -4.80
CA TYR A 220 -1.66 -4.66 -3.37
C TYR A 220 -2.36 -3.46 -2.77
N THR A 221 -3.21 -3.71 -1.77
CA THR A 221 -4.01 -2.65 -1.14
C THR A 221 -3.61 -2.40 0.31
N ASN A 222 -2.98 -3.39 0.96
CA ASN A 222 -2.60 -3.31 2.37
C ASN A 222 -1.17 -3.83 2.62
N ILE A 223 -0.54 -3.39 3.70
CA ILE A 223 0.84 -3.78 4.06
C ILE A 223 1.03 -5.29 4.29
N TYR A 224 -0.04 -6.01 4.63
CA TYR A 224 -0.02 -7.44 4.98
C TYR A 224 -0.08 -8.35 3.74
N ASP A 225 -0.38 -7.81 2.56
CA ASP A 225 -0.33 -8.56 1.30
C ASP A 225 1.10 -8.87 0.84
N ALA A 226 2.11 -8.21 1.42
CA ALA A 226 3.51 -8.40 1.07
C ALA A 226 4.14 -9.52 1.90
N THR A 227 4.86 -10.42 1.24
CA THR A 227 5.73 -11.38 1.92
C THR A 227 6.88 -10.65 2.59
N PRO A 228 7.01 -10.68 3.93
CA PRO A 228 8.13 -10.06 4.64
C PRO A 228 9.47 -10.54 4.10
N TRP A 229 10.47 -9.64 4.04
CA TRP A 229 11.87 -9.97 3.75
C TRP A 229 12.19 -10.71 2.43
N SER A 230 11.24 -10.84 1.50
CA SER A 230 11.44 -11.38 0.15
C SER A 230 12.57 -10.72 -0.66
N GLY A 231 13.02 -9.52 -0.28
CA GLY A 231 14.16 -8.84 -0.90
C GLY A 231 15.54 -9.33 -0.43
N GLY A 232 15.60 -10.10 0.67
CA GLY A 232 16.85 -10.61 1.24
C GLY A 232 17.72 -9.56 1.93
N ILE A 233 18.97 -9.94 2.21
CA ILE A 233 20.00 -9.07 2.81
C ILE A 233 20.82 -8.42 1.70
N PHE A 234 20.99 -7.11 1.78
CA PHE A 234 21.86 -6.33 0.91
C PHE A 234 23.14 -5.93 1.64
N GLN A 235 24.29 -6.18 1.02
CA GLN A 235 25.60 -5.74 1.52
C GLN A 235 25.84 -4.27 1.10
N HIS A 236 25.32 -3.36 1.91
CA HIS A 236 25.44 -1.93 1.68
C HIS A 236 26.89 -1.47 1.91
N PRO A 237 27.46 -0.63 1.02
CA PRO A 237 28.85 -0.18 1.14
C PRO A 237 29.17 0.52 2.46
N THR A 238 28.30 1.44 2.92
CA THR A 238 28.51 2.17 4.18
C THR A 238 27.78 1.54 5.37
N LEU A 239 26.49 1.20 5.21
CA LEU A 239 25.64 0.70 6.29
C LEU A 239 25.90 -0.77 6.68
N GLY A 240 26.74 -1.49 5.92
CA GLY A 240 26.96 -2.92 6.12
C GLY A 240 25.75 -3.77 5.69
N PRO A 241 25.54 -4.96 6.29
CA PRO A 241 24.39 -5.79 5.99
C PRO A 241 23.07 -5.12 6.39
N VAL A 242 22.21 -4.83 5.41
CA VAL A 242 20.87 -4.27 5.63
C VAL A 242 19.81 -5.15 5.00
N THR A 243 18.71 -5.40 5.70
CA THR A 243 17.58 -6.10 5.08
C THR A 243 16.88 -5.17 4.10
N ARG A 244 16.68 -5.63 2.86
CA ARG A 244 15.99 -4.83 1.86
C ARG A 244 14.53 -4.62 2.28
N PRO A 245 14.06 -3.36 2.31
CA PRO A 245 12.67 -3.10 2.67
C PRO A 245 11.74 -3.74 1.63
N GLN A 246 10.58 -4.21 2.10
CA GLN A 246 9.51 -4.56 1.19
C GLN A 246 9.05 -3.31 0.43
N PRO A 247 9.07 -3.31 -0.92
CA PRO A 247 8.69 -2.13 -1.69
C PRO A 247 7.28 -1.62 -1.37
N LEU A 248 6.34 -2.52 -1.07
CA LEU A 248 4.98 -2.15 -0.70
C LEU A 248 4.92 -1.40 0.63
N TRP A 249 5.72 -1.80 1.64
CA TRP A 249 5.77 -1.08 2.92
C TRP A 249 6.27 0.35 2.72
N VAL A 250 7.34 0.52 1.93
CA VAL A 250 7.89 1.84 1.57
C VAL A 250 6.82 2.68 0.86
N LEU A 251 6.20 2.14 -0.19
CA LEU A 251 5.20 2.86 -0.96
C LEU A 251 3.98 3.23 -0.12
N ARG A 252 3.41 2.26 0.60
CA ARG A 252 2.18 2.43 1.39
C ARG A 252 2.39 3.47 2.48
N THR A 253 3.49 3.40 3.23
CA THR A 253 3.77 4.37 4.29
C THR A 253 4.01 5.77 3.74
N VAL A 254 4.80 5.94 2.68
CA VAL A 254 5.02 7.26 2.07
C VAL A 254 3.71 7.84 1.52
N ALA A 255 2.94 7.04 0.78
CA ALA A 255 1.72 7.47 0.11
C ALA A 255 0.58 7.80 1.09
N THR A 256 0.50 7.13 2.24
CA THR A 256 -0.51 7.44 3.26
C THR A 256 -0.08 8.55 4.20
N ARG A 257 1.21 8.65 4.54
CA ARG A 257 1.72 9.70 5.44
C ARG A 257 1.81 11.06 4.77
N ARG A 258 2.27 11.11 3.51
CA ARG A 258 2.30 12.30 2.63
C ARG A 258 3.08 13.53 3.15
N ARG A 259 3.83 13.40 4.24
CA ARG A 259 4.63 14.49 4.82
C ARG A 259 5.86 13.97 5.55
N CYS A 260 6.86 14.83 5.69
CA CYS A 260 8.03 14.56 6.52
C CYS A 260 7.64 14.37 8.00
N GLU A 261 8.32 13.45 8.68
CA GLU A 261 8.09 13.06 10.07
C GLU A 261 9.24 13.44 11.01
N HIS A 262 10.04 14.45 10.63
CA HIS A 262 11.11 14.93 11.48
C HIS A 262 10.53 15.41 12.83
N PRO A 263 11.11 15.03 13.98
CA PRO A 263 10.54 15.34 15.31
C PRO A 263 10.33 16.84 15.56
N ASP A 264 11.23 17.68 15.08
CA ASP A 264 11.17 19.14 15.25
C ASP A 264 10.12 19.81 14.33
N GLY A 265 9.43 19.01 13.51
CA GLY A 265 8.50 19.49 12.50
C GLY A 265 9.19 19.83 11.17
N CYS A 266 8.45 19.60 10.09
CA CYS A 266 8.89 19.94 8.73
C CYS A 266 7.65 20.17 7.86
N SER A 267 7.67 21.22 7.05
CA SER A 267 6.56 21.59 6.17
C SER A 267 6.53 20.80 4.86
N SER A 268 7.60 20.06 4.52
CA SER A 268 7.67 19.29 3.28
C SER A 268 6.57 18.24 3.19
N LYS A 269 5.82 18.29 2.09
CA LYS A 269 4.77 17.34 1.75
C LYS A 269 5.03 16.70 0.41
N ILE A 270 4.27 15.65 0.11
CA ILE A 270 4.40 14.91 -1.14
C ILE A 270 4.02 15.74 -2.38
N GLU A 271 3.25 16.81 -2.18
CA GLU A 271 2.84 17.74 -3.23
C GLU A 271 3.97 18.71 -3.63
N ASP A 272 4.88 19.04 -2.73
CA ASP A 272 5.94 20.03 -2.95
C ASP A 272 7.36 19.45 -2.97
N SER A 273 7.54 18.25 -2.40
CA SER A 273 8.84 17.63 -2.19
C SER A 273 8.80 16.15 -2.57
N GLU A 274 9.93 15.60 -3.00
CA GLU A 274 10.08 14.15 -2.98
C GLU A 274 10.26 13.68 -1.53
N LEU A 275 9.53 12.63 -1.16
CA LEU A 275 9.62 12.02 0.15
C LEU A 275 10.33 10.67 0.06
N PHE A 276 11.08 10.35 1.10
CA PHE A 276 11.93 9.18 1.22
C PHE A 276 11.52 8.34 2.44
N ALA A 277 11.72 7.03 2.35
CA ALA A 277 11.54 6.13 3.48
C ALA A 277 12.89 5.91 4.15
N GLY A 278 12.96 6.19 5.45
CA GLY A 278 14.15 5.96 6.28
C GLY A 278 13.76 5.31 7.61
N PRO A 279 14.74 4.85 8.40
CA PRO A 279 14.47 4.25 9.70
C PRO A 279 14.23 5.32 10.78
N ARG A 280 13.32 5.02 11.72
CA ARG A 280 13.20 5.74 13.00
C ARG A 280 14.38 5.40 13.91
N ASN A 281 14.71 4.11 14.01
CA ASN A 281 15.91 3.59 14.65
C ASN A 281 16.91 3.16 13.56
N PRO A 282 18.02 3.89 13.35
CA PRO A 282 19.01 3.59 12.32
C PRO A 282 19.64 2.20 12.38
N LYS A 283 19.57 1.52 13.54
CA LYS A 283 20.08 0.16 13.73
C LYS A 283 19.03 -0.93 13.44
N GLY A 284 17.78 -0.56 13.21
CA GLY A 284 16.68 -1.49 12.95
C GLY A 284 16.42 -1.70 11.46
N ALA A 285 15.87 -2.86 11.10
CA ALA A 285 15.39 -3.12 9.75
C ALA A 285 14.17 -2.23 9.41
N LEU A 286 13.96 -1.93 8.12
CA LEU A 286 12.80 -1.15 7.65
C LEU A 286 11.51 -1.97 7.63
N THR A 287 11.01 -2.34 8.81
CA THR A 287 9.64 -2.85 9.00
C THR A 287 8.63 -1.71 8.97
N PRO A 288 7.32 -1.98 8.81
CA PRO A 288 6.28 -0.94 8.91
C PRO A 288 6.32 -0.13 10.22
N VAL A 289 6.82 -0.75 11.29
CA VAL A 289 6.99 -0.15 12.62
C VAL A 289 8.21 0.78 12.70
N ASN A 290 9.33 0.39 12.10
CA ASN A 290 10.57 1.19 12.15
C ASN A 290 10.71 2.15 10.97
N LEU A 291 9.87 2.06 9.95
CA LEU A 291 9.89 2.97 8.81
C LEU A 291 9.32 4.34 9.23
N ALA A 292 9.88 5.41 8.69
CA ALA A 292 9.38 6.78 8.76
C ALA A 292 9.61 7.50 7.42
N VAL A 293 8.88 8.60 7.23
CA VAL A 293 8.91 9.39 6.01
C VAL A 293 9.70 10.68 6.23
N TYR A 294 10.69 10.94 5.38
CA TYR A 294 11.55 12.11 5.47
C TYR A 294 11.57 12.89 4.15
N CYS A 295 11.77 14.20 4.21
CA CYS A 295 12.26 14.95 3.05
C CYS A 295 13.76 14.71 2.89
N GLU A 296 14.33 15.18 1.78
CA GLU A 296 15.76 15.01 1.48
C GLU A 296 16.69 15.44 2.62
N VAL A 297 16.41 16.60 3.24
CA VAL A 297 17.25 17.23 4.28
C VAL A 297 17.24 16.45 5.60
N HIS A 298 16.09 15.86 5.96
CA HIS A 298 15.90 15.19 7.24
C HIS A 298 16.14 13.68 7.17
N ASP A 299 16.48 13.16 6.00
CA ASP A 299 16.66 11.73 5.82
C ASP A 299 17.94 11.23 6.49
N PRO A 300 17.85 10.32 7.47
CA PRO A 300 19.04 9.78 8.15
C PRO A 300 19.98 9.00 7.23
N TRP A 301 19.52 8.57 6.06
CA TRP A 301 20.31 7.84 5.05
C TRP A 301 20.56 8.67 3.79
N TYR A 302 20.49 10.00 3.88
CA TYR A 302 20.68 10.89 2.73
C TYR A 302 21.93 10.56 1.90
N LEU A 303 23.08 10.40 2.56
CA LEU A 303 24.36 10.14 1.91
C LEU A 303 24.53 8.68 1.47
N ASP A 304 23.83 7.76 2.13
CA ASP A 304 24.03 6.31 1.95
C ASP A 304 23.07 5.70 0.94
N ARG A 305 21.90 6.32 0.73
CA ARG A 305 20.81 5.84 -0.14
C ARG A 305 21.22 5.43 -1.56
N TRP A 306 22.16 6.16 -2.14
CA TRP A 306 22.35 6.20 -3.59
C TRP A 306 23.32 5.10 -4.05
N ILE A 307 22.77 4.04 -4.63
CA ILE A 307 23.52 2.84 -5.03
C ILE A 307 23.44 2.64 -6.54
N GLY A 308 24.55 2.20 -7.16
CA GLY A 308 24.56 1.83 -8.57
C GLY A 308 23.59 0.68 -8.89
N PRO A 309 22.72 0.79 -9.92
CA PRO A 309 21.70 -0.22 -10.23
C PRO A 309 22.22 -1.67 -10.35
N LYS A 310 23.40 -1.85 -10.94
CA LYS A 310 24.04 -3.18 -11.10
C LYS A 310 24.36 -3.83 -9.76
N ARG A 311 24.81 -3.05 -8.77
CA ARG A 311 25.16 -3.54 -7.44
C ARG A 311 23.92 -4.01 -6.68
N LEU A 312 22.81 -3.30 -6.82
CA LEU A 312 21.54 -3.67 -6.18
C LEU A 312 20.87 -4.88 -6.84
N ALA A 313 21.10 -5.10 -8.15
CA ALA A 313 20.61 -6.28 -8.85
C ALA A 313 21.36 -7.55 -8.44
N ALA A 314 22.68 -7.47 -8.29
CA ALA A 314 23.55 -8.61 -7.93
C ALA A 314 23.23 -9.21 -6.54
N SER A 315 22.62 -8.44 -5.64
CA SER A 315 22.18 -8.92 -4.31
C SER A 315 20.81 -9.61 -4.30
N SER A 316 20.16 -9.78 -5.47
CA SER A 316 18.83 -10.43 -5.55
C SER A 316 18.90 -11.90 -6.00
N THR A 317 20.11 -12.44 -6.16
CA THR A 317 20.40 -13.78 -6.72
C THR A 317 21.09 -14.72 -5.72
N MET A 318 21.05 -14.40 -4.43
CA MET A 318 21.39 -15.30 -3.31
C MET A 318 20.16 -15.45 -2.43
#